data_AF-A0A9D8NV64-F1
#
_entry.id   AF-A0A9D8NV64-F1
#
_cell.length_a   1.000
_cell.length_b   1.000
_cell.length_c   1.000
_cell.angle_alpha   90.00
_cell.angle_beta   90.00
_cell.angle_gamma   90.00
#
_symmetry.space_group_name_H-M   'P 1'
#
loop_
_entity.id
_entity.type
_entity.pdbx_description
1 polymer ?
#
loop_
_entity_poly.entity_id
_entity_poly.type
_entity_poly.pdbx_seq_one_letter_code
_entity_poly.pdbx_strand_id
1 'polypeptide(L)'
;MATIAKATRRTPAGGNNEVHVTTWAALTTTNADGEALALPSAADRSVQVTGTFGAGGSVRIQGSNDNGVTWAVLTDPQGNDLNITAAKIERITELTELIRPLVTAGDGTTSLTVHILTRRVL
;
A
#
# COMPACT_ATOMS: atom_id res chain seq x y z
N MET A 1 0.40 -18.36 -4.89
CA MET A 1 0.18 -17.30 -3.89
C MET A 1 -1.13 -16.61 -4.24
N ALA A 2 -2.00 -16.34 -3.27
CA ALA A 2 -3.30 -15.70 -3.53
C ALA A 2 -3.19 -14.18 -3.38
N THR A 3 -3.93 -13.44 -4.21
CA THR A 3 -4.05 -11.99 -4.08
C THR A 3 -5.02 -11.64 -2.96
N ILE A 4 -4.58 -10.81 -2.02
CA ILE A 4 -5.42 -10.30 -0.92
C ILE A 4 -6.34 -9.20 -1.44
N ALA A 5 -7.64 -9.37 -1.26
CA ALA A 5 -8.64 -8.37 -1.60
C ALA A 5 -8.49 -7.10 -0.75
N LYS A 6 -8.77 -5.95 -1.37
CA LYS A 6 -8.74 -4.66 -0.68
C LYS A 6 -10.11 -4.31 -0.07
N ALA A 7 -10.10 -3.71 1.11
CA ALA A 7 -11.30 -3.16 1.75
C ALA A 7 -11.18 -1.64 1.88
N THR A 8 -12.10 -0.90 1.26
CA THR A 8 -12.11 0.57 1.32
C THR A 8 -13.21 1.05 2.24
N ARG A 9 -12.85 1.86 3.24
CA ARG A 9 -13.82 2.59 4.06
C ARG A 9 -13.76 4.09 3.77
N ARG A 10 -14.93 4.71 3.68
CA ARG A 10 -15.07 6.17 3.69
C ARG A 10 -14.78 6.69 5.09
N THR A 11 -13.97 7.74 5.18
CA THR A 11 -13.72 8.47 6.42
C THR A 11 -14.21 9.91 6.21
N PRO A 12 -15.17 10.39 7.02
CA PRO A 12 -15.65 11.76 6.89
C PRO A 12 -14.50 12.76 7.11
N ALA A 13 -14.25 13.64 6.15
CA ALA A 13 -13.53 14.88 6.41
C ALA A 13 -14.55 16.03 6.40
N GLY A 14 -14.25 17.12 7.10
CA GLY A 14 -15.17 18.28 7.13
C GLY A 14 -15.46 18.82 5.72
N GLY A 15 -16.70 19.27 5.48
CA GLY A 15 -17.16 19.83 4.20
C GLY A 15 -17.44 18.76 3.13
N ASN A 16 -17.25 19.12 1.85
CA ASN A 16 -17.41 18.21 0.71
C ASN A 16 -16.18 17.30 0.49
N ASN A 17 -15.22 17.32 1.41
CA ASN A 17 -14.01 16.52 1.30
C ASN A 17 -14.29 15.12 1.84
N GLU A 18 -14.10 14.12 1.02
CA GLU A 18 -14.10 12.73 1.47
C GLU A 18 -12.68 12.19 1.38
N VAL A 19 -12.28 11.46 2.41
CA VAL A 19 -11.01 10.72 2.41
C VAL A 19 -11.32 9.24 2.54
N HIS A 20 -10.55 8.43 1.84
CA HIS A 20 -10.73 6.98 1.83
C HIS A 20 -9.52 6.32 2.46
N VAL A 21 -9.78 5.28 3.27
CA VAL A 21 -8.76 4.37 3.76
C VAL A 21 -8.99 3.02 3.11
N THR A 22 -8.07 2.63 2.24
CA THR A 22 -8.04 1.29 1.65
C THR A 22 -7.08 0.42 2.44
N THR A 23 -7.51 -0.80 2.76
CA THR A 23 -6.80 -1.73 3.63
C THR A 23 -6.60 -3.07 2.95
N TRP A 24 -5.40 -3.62 3.08
CA TRP A 24 -5.08 -5.03 2.83
C TRP A 24 -4.68 -5.65 4.16
N ALA A 25 -5.46 -6.61 4.64
CA ALA A 25 -5.22 -7.29 5.90
C ALA A 25 -4.62 -8.67 5.67
N ALA A 26 -3.83 -9.16 6.62
CA ALA A 26 -3.24 -10.49 6.59
C ALA A 26 -2.44 -10.78 5.30
N LEU A 27 -1.63 -9.82 4.87
CA LEU A 27 -0.61 -10.04 3.86
C LEU A 27 0.50 -10.92 4.47
N THR A 28 0.73 -12.08 3.86
CA THR A 28 1.69 -13.09 4.34
C THR A 28 2.64 -13.50 3.23
N THR A 29 3.55 -14.44 3.48
CA THR A 29 4.36 -15.04 2.42
C THR A 29 3.56 -15.86 1.42
N THR A 30 2.44 -16.46 1.81
CA THR A 30 1.58 -17.26 0.91
C THR A 30 0.54 -16.40 0.19
N ASN A 31 0.23 -15.23 0.76
CA ASN A 31 -0.69 -14.23 0.23
C ASN A 31 0.03 -12.87 0.15
N ALA A 32 1.09 -12.83 -0.65
CA ALA A 32 2.03 -11.71 -0.65
C ALA A 32 1.52 -10.50 -1.41
N ASP A 33 0.71 -10.71 -2.44
CA ASP A 33 0.22 -9.67 -3.34
C ASP A 33 -1.08 -9.06 -2.83
N GLY A 34 -1.11 -7.74 -2.68
CA GLY A 34 -2.36 -7.01 -2.53
C GLY A 34 -3.04 -6.77 -3.88
N GLU A 35 -4.37 -6.79 -3.90
CA GLU A 35 -5.17 -6.38 -5.05
C GLU A 35 -4.86 -4.93 -5.42
N ALA A 36 -4.64 -4.65 -6.69
CA ALA A 36 -4.32 -3.30 -7.16
C ALA A 36 -5.45 -2.31 -6.85
N LEU A 37 -5.08 -1.13 -6.37
CA LEU A 37 -5.97 0.01 -6.14
C LEU A 37 -5.70 1.07 -7.21
N ALA A 38 -6.76 1.52 -7.90
CA ALA A 38 -6.66 2.59 -8.89
C ALA A 38 -6.79 3.96 -8.22
N LEU A 39 -5.79 4.82 -8.39
CA LEU A 39 -5.70 6.16 -7.79
C LEU A 39 -5.11 7.21 -8.75
N PRO A 40 -5.59 7.32 -10.00
CA PRO A 40 -4.96 8.16 -11.02
C PRO A 40 -4.94 9.66 -10.69
N SER A 41 -5.73 10.10 -9.70
CA SER A 41 -5.95 11.50 -9.36
C SER A 41 -5.76 11.81 -7.87
N ALA A 42 -5.33 10.83 -7.08
CA ALA A 42 -5.00 11.02 -5.66
C ALA A 42 -3.49 11.20 -5.50
N ALA A 43 -3.02 12.42 -5.80
CA ALA A 43 -1.62 12.81 -5.65
C ALA A 43 -1.19 12.89 -4.17
N ASP A 44 -2.07 13.37 -3.29
CA ASP A 44 -1.83 13.37 -1.85
C ASP A 44 -2.26 12.04 -1.23
N ARG A 45 -1.27 11.23 -0.85
CA ARG A 45 -1.48 9.92 -0.25
C ARG A 45 -0.36 9.52 0.71
N SER A 46 -0.75 8.80 1.75
CA SER A 46 0.17 8.18 2.71
C SER A 46 -0.13 6.70 2.86
N VAL A 47 0.89 5.96 3.29
CA VAL A 47 0.80 4.55 3.59
C VAL A 47 1.16 4.31 5.05
N GLN A 48 0.40 3.46 5.73
CA GLN A 48 0.71 2.93 7.05
C GLN A 48 0.86 1.43 6.96
N VAL A 49 1.91 0.88 7.59
CA VAL A 49 2.13 -0.56 7.71
C VAL A 49 2.19 -0.95 9.17
N THR A 50 1.49 -2.04 9.51
CA THR A 50 1.46 -2.62 10.86
C THR A 50 1.51 -4.15 10.78
N GLY A 51 1.63 -4.82 11.93
CA GLY A 51 1.63 -6.28 12.05
C GLY A 51 3.01 -6.86 12.37
N THR A 52 3.17 -8.16 12.14
CA THR A 52 4.39 -8.92 12.43
C THR A 52 5.18 -9.12 11.14
N PHE A 53 6.42 -8.62 11.10
CA PHE A 53 7.31 -8.75 9.94
C PHE A 53 8.10 -10.07 9.92
N GLY A 54 8.15 -10.82 11.02
CA GLY A 54 9.04 -11.98 11.14
C GLY A 54 10.52 -11.57 11.21
N ALA A 55 11.43 -12.49 10.90
CA ALA A 55 12.86 -12.27 11.03
C ALA A 55 13.46 -11.33 9.95
N GLY A 56 12.84 -11.29 8.76
CA GLY A 56 13.34 -10.51 7.62
C GLY A 56 12.27 -9.97 6.68
N GLY A 57 10.99 -10.07 7.07
CA GLY A 57 9.89 -9.64 6.23
C GLY A 57 9.88 -8.15 5.99
N SER A 58 9.33 -7.80 4.84
CA SER A 58 9.16 -6.43 4.38
C SER A 58 7.90 -6.34 3.53
N VAL A 59 7.40 -5.12 3.34
CA VAL A 59 6.37 -4.84 2.34
C VAL A 59 6.83 -3.72 1.43
N ARG A 60 6.78 -3.97 0.13
CA ARG A 60 7.03 -2.97 -0.91
C ARG A 60 5.72 -2.33 -1.31
N ILE A 61 5.73 -1.01 -1.39
CA ILE A 61 4.65 -0.26 -2.02
C ILE A 61 5.04 -0.02 -3.47
N GLN A 62 4.24 -0.55 -4.39
CA GLN A 62 4.54 -0.53 -5.81
C GLN A 62 3.50 0.25 -6.59
N GLY A 63 3.92 0.89 -7.66
CA GLY A 63 3.04 1.56 -8.62
C GLY A 63 3.25 1.08 -10.05
N SER A 64 2.24 1.32 -10.87
CA SER A 64 2.18 0.96 -12.29
C SER A 64 1.43 2.03 -13.08
N ASN A 65 1.86 2.27 -14.32
CA ASN A 65 1.21 3.14 -15.32
C ASN A 65 0.99 2.44 -16.67
N ASP A 66 1.10 1.11 -16.71
CA ASP A 66 0.90 0.29 -17.91
C ASP A 66 -0.18 -0.78 -17.70
N ASN A 67 -1.27 -0.40 -17.01
CA ASN A 67 -2.36 -1.31 -16.63
C ASN A 67 -1.93 -2.51 -15.75
N GLY A 68 -0.83 -2.38 -15.01
CA GLY A 68 -0.38 -3.40 -14.05
C GLY A 68 0.49 -4.49 -14.68
N VAL A 69 1.02 -4.25 -15.88
CA VAL A 69 1.95 -5.17 -16.56
C VAL A 69 3.32 -5.12 -15.89
N THR A 70 3.80 -3.93 -15.54
CA THR A 70 5.06 -3.74 -14.81
C THR A 70 4.86 -2.94 -13.51
N TRP A 71 5.66 -3.25 -12.49
CA TRP A 71 5.54 -2.67 -11.16
C TRP A 71 6.89 -2.16 -10.67
N ALA A 72 6.97 -0.87 -10.36
CA ALA A 72 8.14 -0.23 -9.76
C ALA A 72 7.90 0.03 -8.26
N VAL A 73 8.96 -0.01 -7.45
CA VAL A 73 8.89 0.43 -6.05
C VAL A 73 8.77 1.95 -6.03
N LEU A 74 7.82 2.46 -5.25
CA LEU A 74 7.62 3.91 -5.06
C LEU A 74 8.54 4.44 -3.97
N THR A 75 8.75 5.75 -3.90
CA THR A 75 9.64 6.36 -2.90
C THR A 75 8.92 7.28 -1.92
N ASP A 76 9.62 7.58 -0.83
CA ASP A 76 9.30 8.67 0.08
C ASP A 76 9.86 10.02 -0.43
N PRO A 77 9.54 11.16 0.23
CA PRO A 77 10.06 12.47 -0.17
C PRO A 77 11.57 12.65 -0.04
N GLN A 78 12.25 11.76 0.68
CA GLN A 78 13.70 11.72 0.84
C GLN A 78 14.37 10.88 -0.25
N GLY A 79 13.58 10.25 -1.13
CA GLY A 79 14.05 9.39 -2.22
C GLY A 79 14.38 7.97 -1.79
N ASN A 80 13.96 7.54 -0.59
CA ASN A 80 14.13 6.15 -0.19
C ASN A 80 12.98 5.30 -0.74
N ASP A 81 13.32 4.10 -1.21
CA ASP A 81 12.35 3.08 -1.57
C ASP A 81 11.38 2.80 -0.42
N LEU A 82 10.09 2.70 -0.73
CA LEU A 82 9.05 2.21 0.18
C LEU A 82 9.12 0.69 0.30
N ASN A 83 10.27 0.19 0.73
CA ASN A 83 10.52 -1.20 1.13
C ASN A 83 10.55 -1.25 2.67
N ILE A 84 9.37 -1.35 3.25
CA ILE A 84 9.15 -1.12 4.68
C ILE A 84 9.45 -2.40 5.47
N THR A 85 10.37 -2.33 6.43
CA THR A 85 10.83 -3.47 7.27
C THR A 85 10.40 -3.37 8.73
N ALA A 86 9.76 -2.26 9.11
CA ALA A 86 9.21 -2.04 10.44
C ALA A 86 7.93 -1.19 10.34
N ALA A 87 7.04 -1.31 11.32
CA ALA A 87 5.78 -0.58 11.32
C ALA A 87 6.04 0.94 11.32
N LYS A 88 5.48 1.63 10.32
CA LYS A 88 5.59 3.09 10.18
C LYS A 88 4.46 3.67 9.33
N ILE A 89 4.41 5.00 9.27
CA ILE A 89 3.63 5.77 8.30
C ILE A 89 4.60 6.54 7.43
N GLU A 90 4.34 6.59 6.13
CA GLU A 90 5.18 7.30 5.15
C GLU A 90 4.33 8.00 4.09
N ARG A 91 4.85 9.10 3.52
CA ARG A 91 4.28 9.72 2.32
C ARG A 91 4.74 8.96 1.07
N ILE A 92 3.87 8.84 0.08
CA ILE A 92 4.25 8.34 -1.26
C ILE A 92 4.47 9.53 -2.19
N THR A 93 5.60 9.56 -2.91
CA THR A 93 6.00 10.70 -3.73
C THR A 93 5.38 10.66 -5.13
N GLU A 94 5.46 9.54 -5.83
CA GLU A 94 4.99 9.43 -7.20
C GLU A 94 3.47 9.28 -7.27
N LEU A 95 2.85 9.96 -8.24
CA LEU A 95 1.48 9.68 -8.69
C LEU A 95 1.53 8.58 -9.76
N THR A 96 0.73 7.55 -9.57
CA THR A 96 0.61 6.38 -10.45
C THR A 96 -0.84 5.99 -10.62
N GLU A 97 -1.16 5.37 -11.75
CA GLU A 97 -2.49 4.85 -12.07
C GLU A 97 -2.93 3.79 -11.06
N LEU A 98 -2.07 2.79 -10.85
CA LEU A 98 -2.29 1.69 -9.92
C LEU A 98 -1.26 1.74 -8.80
N ILE A 99 -1.69 1.30 -7.61
CA ILE A 99 -0.82 1.05 -6.45
C ILE A 99 -1.16 -0.30 -5.83
N ARG A 100 -0.17 -1.01 -5.29
CA ARG A 100 -0.38 -2.22 -4.49
C ARG A 100 0.72 -2.43 -3.44
N PRO A 101 0.41 -3.11 -2.33
CA PRO A 101 1.44 -3.69 -1.47
C PRO A 101 1.89 -5.07 -1.98
N LEU A 102 3.16 -5.40 -1.74
CA LEU A 102 3.75 -6.71 -1.98
C LEU A 102 4.63 -7.11 -0.80
N VAL A 103 4.34 -8.22 -0.13
CA VAL A 103 5.23 -8.77 0.91
C VAL A 103 6.46 -9.38 0.27
N THR A 104 7.63 -9.01 0.77
CA THR A 104 8.93 -9.56 0.37
C THR A 104 9.68 -10.10 1.57
N ALA A 105 10.42 -11.20 1.38
CA ALA A 105 11.32 -11.80 2.38
C ALA A 105 10.67 -12.18 3.75
N GLY A 106 9.35 -12.33 3.81
CA GLY A 106 8.66 -12.80 5.01
C GLY A 106 8.97 -14.27 5.33
N ASP A 107 8.54 -14.70 6.51
CA ASP A 107 8.55 -16.09 6.98
C ASP A 107 7.13 -16.57 7.37
N GLY A 108 7.02 -17.73 8.01
CA GLY A 108 5.74 -18.30 8.45
C GLY A 108 5.01 -17.50 9.53
N THR A 109 5.67 -16.53 10.15
CA THR A 109 5.08 -15.63 11.16
C THR A 109 4.68 -14.27 10.60
N THR A 110 5.02 -14.00 9.34
CA THR A 110 4.73 -12.71 8.69
C THR A 110 3.24 -12.55 8.46
N SER A 111 2.68 -11.48 9.04
CA SER A 111 1.29 -11.07 8.87
C SER A 111 1.23 -9.55 8.97
N LEU A 112 1.12 -8.90 7.82
CA LEU A 112 1.17 -7.45 7.68
C LEU A 112 -0.20 -6.91 7.27
N THR A 113 -0.51 -5.72 7.78
CA THR A 113 -1.67 -4.94 7.36
C THR A 113 -1.19 -3.61 6.82
N VAL A 114 -1.63 -3.28 5.60
CA VAL A 114 -1.29 -2.04 4.90
C VAL A 114 -2.54 -1.20 4.76
N HIS A 115 -2.45 0.08 5.13
CA HIS A 115 -3.48 1.08 4.91
C HIS A 115 -2.94 2.17 3.99
N ILE A 116 -3.71 2.57 2.99
CA ILE A 116 -3.44 3.77 2.19
C ILE A 116 -4.57 4.76 2.42
N LEU A 117 -4.21 5.97 2.86
CA LEU A 117 -5.14 7.08 2.96
C LEU A 117 -4.99 7.98 1.73
N THR A 118 -6.11 8.31 1.11
CA THR A 118 -6.17 9.22 -0.05
C THR A 118 -7.29 10.24 0.10
N ARG A 119 -7.07 11.44 -0.45
CA ARG A 119 -8.15 12.40 -0.71
C ARG A 119 -8.93 11.94 -1.94
N ARG A 120 -10.27 11.94 -1.86
CA ARG A 120 -11.17 11.43 -2.91
C ARG A 120 -10.86 11.99 -4.29
N VAL A 121 -10.88 11.06 -5.25
CA VAL A 121 -11.57 11.11 -6.54
C VAL A 121 -12.18 9.70 -6.66
N LEU A 122 -13.48 9.48 -6.65
CA LEU A 122 -14.55 9.95 -7.52
C LEU A 122 -15.81 10.13 -6.70
#